data_AF-A0A8D9GL13-F1
#
_entry.id   AF-A0A8D9GL13-F1
#
_cell.length_a   1.000
_cell.length_b   1.000
_cell.length_c   1.000
_cell.angle_alpha   90.00
_cell.angle_beta   90.00
_cell.angle_gamma   90.00
#
_symmetry.space_group_name_H-M   'P 1'
#
loop_
_entity.id
_entity.type
_entity.pdbx_description
1 polymer ?
#
loop_
_entity_poly.entity_id
_entity_poly.type
_entity_poly.pdbx_seq_one_letter_code
_entity_poly.pdbx_strand_id
1 'polypeptide(L)'
;MDQQQESNSMKQLFPLSSSPFLSTFKIKKHIFVGISLLVSFLIFSVTVVDLVGIKPHLCFEFLSSSLTKERRNNDVCDYSYGKWVRSRQRDVDGTSYGEECRFLDPGFRCLNNGRKDSGFRQWRWQPHGCDLPRKDAHPSRYREPGTPEDAPQDCSHWCLPGVPDTWNEILYAQLLAMNYTTK
;
A
#
# COMPACT_ATOMS: atom_id res chain seq x y z
N MET A 1 63.35 4.29 -87.11
CA MET A 1 62.30 4.92 -86.29
C MET A 1 61.20 3.90 -86.16
N ASP A 2 60.98 3.49 -84.92
CA ASP A 2 60.67 2.13 -84.49
C ASP A 2 59.16 1.82 -84.66
N GLN A 3 58.78 0.67 -85.25
CA GLN A 3 58.67 -0.68 -84.67
C GLN A 3 57.50 -0.84 -83.67
N GLN A 4 56.96 -2.05 -83.62
CA GLN A 4 55.52 -2.29 -83.48
C GLN A 4 55.21 -3.29 -82.35
N GLN A 5 54.09 -3.07 -81.66
CA GLN A 5 53.25 -4.03 -80.92
C GLN A 5 53.86 -5.04 -79.91
N GLU A 6 53.19 -5.11 -78.75
CA GLU A 6 52.73 -6.35 -78.08
C GLU A 6 53.38 -6.86 -76.78
N SER A 7 52.49 -7.49 -75.99
CA SER A 7 52.71 -8.58 -75.03
C SER A 7 52.87 -8.26 -73.53
N ASN A 8 51.74 -8.46 -72.84
CA ASN A 8 51.56 -9.18 -71.57
C ASN A 8 52.80 -9.69 -70.80
N SER A 9 52.76 -9.52 -69.48
CA SER A 9 53.39 -10.48 -68.55
C SER A 9 52.40 -10.91 -67.47
N MET A 10 52.29 -12.23 -67.29
CA MET A 10 51.33 -12.93 -66.43
C MET A 10 52.10 -13.68 -65.33
N LYS A 11 51.59 -13.69 -64.08
CA LYS A 11 51.89 -14.58 -62.91
C LYS A 11 51.62 -13.78 -61.60
N GLN A 12 51.13 -14.25 -60.44
CA GLN A 12 50.41 -15.43 -59.89
C GLN A 12 49.71 -14.93 -58.58
N LEU A 13 48.80 -15.58 -57.84
CA LEU A 13 48.13 -16.90 -57.86
C LEU A 13 46.74 -16.81 -57.15
N PHE A 14 46.11 -17.95 -56.86
CA PHE A 14 44.90 -18.20 -56.04
C PHE A 14 45.32 -18.77 -54.64
N PRO A 15 44.48 -18.88 -53.56
CA PRO A 15 43.10 -19.43 -53.62
C PRO A 15 42.01 -19.01 -52.58
N LEU A 16 40.77 -19.42 -52.95
CA LEU A 16 39.56 -19.81 -52.18
C LEU A 16 39.34 -19.40 -50.70
N SER A 17 38.22 -18.70 -50.48
CA SER A 17 37.20 -18.95 -49.43
C SER A 17 35.92 -18.21 -49.84
N SER A 18 34.74 -18.79 -50.11
CA SER A 18 33.86 -19.77 -49.43
C SER A 18 32.82 -19.16 -48.45
N SER A 19 31.56 -19.09 -48.91
CA SER A 19 30.28 -19.00 -48.13
C SER A 19 29.88 -17.63 -47.51
N PRO A 20 28.62 -17.46 -47.01
CA PRO A 20 27.41 -17.48 -47.85
C PRO A 20 26.45 -16.29 -47.61
N PHE A 21 25.97 -15.65 -48.68
CA PHE A 21 24.98 -14.56 -48.62
C PHE A 21 23.54 -15.09 -48.49
N LEU A 22 23.11 -15.56 -47.29
CA LEU A 22 21.73 -16.09 -47.12
C LEU A 22 21.21 -16.21 -45.67
N SER A 23 21.26 -15.17 -44.81
CA SER A 23 20.63 -15.25 -43.45
C SER A 23 20.23 -13.94 -42.76
N THR A 24 19.44 -13.06 -43.39
CA THR A 24 18.88 -11.86 -42.70
C THR A 24 17.36 -11.68 -42.84
N PHE A 25 16.70 -12.36 -43.78
CA PHE A 25 15.27 -12.16 -44.05
C PHE A 25 14.32 -12.93 -43.12
N LYS A 26 14.73 -14.09 -42.57
CA LYS A 26 13.85 -14.92 -41.71
C LYS A 26 13.48 -14.24 -40.39
N ILE A 27 14.42 -13.51 -39.78
CA ILE A 27 14.26 -12.92 -38.44
C ILE A 27 13.10 -11.91 -38.41
N LYS A 28 12.98 -11.04 -39.41
CA LYS A 28 11.88 -10.06 -39.50
C LYS A 28 10.48 -10.73 -39.55
N LYS A 29 10.36 -11.88 -40.20
CA LYS A 29 9.08 -12.61 -40.31
C LYS A 29 8.66 -13.22 -38.97
N HIS A 30 9.60 -13.78 -38.21
CA HIS A 30 9.33 -14.30 -36.86
C HIS A 30 8.98 -13.19 -35.87
N ILE A 31 9.65 -12.02 -35.94
CA ILE A 31 9.32 -10.85 -35.11
C ILE A 31 7.91 -10.35 -35.41
N PHE A 32 7.52 -10.21 -36.68
CA PHE A 32 6.18 -9.77 -37.05
C PHE A 32 5.09 -10.74 -36.57
N VAL A 33 5.31 -12.05 -36.71
CA VAL A 33 4.39 -13.08 -36.18
C VAL A 33 4.30 -13.01 -34.65
N GLY A 34 5.42 -12.83 -33.95
CA GLY A 34 5.44 -12.67 -32.49
C GLY A 34 4.66 -11.45 -32.01
N ILE A 35 4.83 -10.30 -32.66
CA ILE A 35 4.06 -9.08 -32.37
C ILE A 35 2.57 -9.30 -32.64
N SER A 36 2.20 -9.92 -33.77
CA SER A 36 0.80 -10.21 -34.11
C SER A 36 0.13 -11.15 -33.10
N LEU A 37 0.85 -12.14 -32.57
CA LEU A 37 0.37 -13.05 -31.54
C LEU A 37 0.21 -12.33 -30.19
N LEU A 38 1.16 -11.47 -29.80
CA LEU A 38 1.06 -10.65 -28.58
C LEU A 38 -0.11 -9.68 -28.64
N VAL A 39 -0.31 -8.97 -29.76
CA VAL A 39 -1.45 -8.05 -29.94
C VAL A 39 -2.77 -8.82 -29.87
N SER A 40 -2.87 -9.99 -30.51
CA SER A 40 -4.07 -10.82 -30.45
C SER A 40 -4.35 -11.34 -29.04
N PHE A 41 -3.31 -11.71 -28.28
CA PHE A 41 -3.43 -12.15 -26.89
C PHE A 41 -3.90 -11.01 -25.96
N LEU A 42 -3.38 -9.79 -26.14
CA LEU A 42 -3.79 -8.61 -25.38
C LEU A 42 -5.22 -8.18 -25.68
N ILE A 43 -5.66 -8.26 -26.95
CA ILE A 43 -7.06 -8.01 -27.32
C ILE A 43 -7.96 -9.08 -26.69
N PHE A 44 -7.58 -10.35 -26.80
CA PHE A 44 -8.35 -11.45 -26.22
C PHE A 44 -8.48 -11.32 -24.69
N SER A 45 -7.40 -11.01 -23.97
CA SER A 45 -7.46 -10.86 -22.50
C SER A 45 -8.36 -9.71 -22.06
N VAL A 46 -8.33 -8.55 -22.76
CA VAL A 46 -9.28 -7.45 -22.51
C VAL A 46 -10.72 -7.88 -22.76
N THR A 47 -11.02 -8.47 -23.92
CA THR A 47 -12.39 -8.92 -24.23
C THR A 47 -12.92 -10.00 -23.27
N VAL A 48 -12.05 -10.87 -22.74
CA VAL A 48 -12.43 -11.87 -21.73
C VAL A 48 -12.71 -11.23 -20.37
N VAL A 49 -11.95 -10.22 -19.96
CA VAL A 49 -12.22 -9.46 -18.72
C VAL A 49 -13.59 -8.78 -18.81
N ASP A 50 -13.91 -8.17 -19.95
CA ASP A 50 -15.23 -7.57 -20.20
C ASP A 50 -16.36 -8.62 -20.20
N LEU A 51 -16.16 -9.79 -20.82
CA LEU A 51 -17.14 -10.88 -20.89
C LEU A 51 -17.40 -11.59 -19.55
N VAL A 52 -16.37 -11.73 -18.70
CA VAL A 52 -16.50 -12.33 -17.36
C VAL A 52 -17.10 -11.33 -16.35
N GLY A 53 -17.33 -10.07 -16.75
CA GLY A 53 -18.00 -9.07 -15.93
C GLY A 53 -17.18 -8.58 -14.73
N ILE A 54 -15.86 -8.81 -14.74
CA ILE A 54 -14.95 -8.25 -13.74
C ILE A 54 -14.86 -6.75 -13.99
N LYS A 55 -15.73 -5.97 -13.34
CA LYS A 55 -15.76 -4.51 -13.46
C LYS A 55 -14.34 -3.95 -13.24
N PRO A 56 -13.72 -3.27 -14.24
CA PRO A 56 -12.36 -2.77 -14.11
C PRO A 56 -12.20 -1.71 -13.02
N HIS A 57 -13.30 -1.17 -12.48
CA HIS A 57 -13.34 -0.27 -11.32
C HIS A 57 -12.55 -0.82 -10.12
N LEU A 58 -12.64 -2.13 -9.83
CA LEU A 58 -11.94 -2.76 -8.70
C LEU A 58 -10.42 -2.84 -8.87
N CYS A 59 -9.92 -2.79 -10.12
CA CYS A 59 -8.48 -2.75 -10.40
C CYS A 59 -7.99 -1.30 -10.59
N PHE A 60 -8.86 -0.41 -11.06
CA PHE A 60 -8.52 0.99 -11.32
C PHE A 60 -8.53 1.87 -10.06
N GLU A 61 -9.29 1.55 -9.01
CA GLU A 61 -9.21 2.25 -7.71
C GLU A 61 -7.78 2.27 -7.13
N PHE A 62 -6.99 1.21 -7.37
CA PHE A 62 -5.61 1.11 -6.89
C PHE A 62 -4.61 2.00 -7.66
N LEU A 63 -5.01 2.57 -8.82
CA LEU A 63 -4.17 3.44 -9.67
C LEU A 63 -4.75 4.86 -9.86
N SER A 64 -6.06 5.04 -9.73
CA SER A 64 -6.75 6.32 -9.97
C SER A 64 -6.54 7.34 -8.84
N SER A 65 -6.14 6.89 -7.66
CA SER A 65 -5.82 7.74 -6.49
C SER A 65 -4.65 8.72 -6.70
N SER A 66 -3.99 8.68 -7.87
CA SER A 66 -2.90 9.60 -8.26
C SER A 66 -3.35 10.77 -9.14
N LEU A 67 -4.51 10.72 -9.80
CA LEU A 67 -4.82 11.65 -10.91
C LEU A 67 -6.19 12.37 -10.88
N THR A 68 -6.97 12.22 -9.81
CA THR A 68 -7.97 13.23 -9.43
C THR A 68 -7.39 14.18 -8.38
N LYS A 69 -6.67 15.21 -8.84
CA LYS A 69 -6.46 16.43 -8.04
C LYS A 69 -7.75 17.25 -8.01
N GLU A 70 -8.81 16.60 -7.54
CA GLU A 70 -10.01 17.28 -7.07
C GLU A 70 -9.63 18.20 -5.91
N ARG A 71 -10.45 19.23 -5.71
CA ARG A 71 -10.18 20.32 -4.78
C ARG A 71 -10.23 19.78 -3.35
N ARG A 72 -9.08 19.40 -2.80
CA ARG A 72 -8.97 18.80 -1.46
C ARG A 72 -9.66 19.72 -0.45
N ASN A 73 -10.81 19.30 0.10
CA ASN A 73 -11.32 19.89 1.33
C ASN A 73 -10.20 19.75 2.37
N ASN A 74 -9.91 20.83 3.09
CA ASN A 74 -8.85 20.85 4.10
C ASN A 74 -9.20 20.02 5.35
N ASP A 75 -10.35 19.33 5.34
CA ASP A 75 -10.95 18.65 6.47
C ASP A 75 -10.65 17.14 6.52
N VAL A 76 -10.09 16.56 5.45
CA VAL A 76 -9.70 15.14 5.41
C VAL A 76 -8.27 14.97 5.89
N CYS A 77 -8.10 14.54 7.14
CA CYS A 77 -6.79 14.25 7.71
C CYS A 77 -6.29 12.86 7.29
N ASP A 78 -5.07 12.80 6.73
CA ASP A 78 -4.38 11.54 6.45
C ASP A 78 -3.71 11.04 7.74
N TYR A 79 -4.36 10.09 8.41
CA TYR A 79 -3.84 9.46 9.62
C TYR A 79 -2.62 8.56 9.39
N SER A 80 -2.36 8.14 8.15
CA SER A 80 -1.22 7.27 7.79
C SER A 80 0.09 8.04 7.64
N TYR A 81 0.03 9.33 7.32
CA TYR A 81 1.19 10.19 7.11
C TYR A 81 1.40 11.18 8.26
N GLY A 82 2.53 11.06 8.96
CA GLY A 82 2.79 11.83 10.16
C GLY A 82 4.17 11.58 10.77
N LYS A 83 4.32 11.93 12.04
CA LYS A 83 5.57 11.74 12.80
C LYS A 83 5.29 11.42 14.27
N TRP A 84 6.23 10.72 14.90
CA TRP A 84 6.25 10.57 16.35
C TRP A 84 6.74 11.86 17.01
N VAL A 85 6.00 12.36 17.99
CA VAL A 85 6.34 13.54 18.81
C VAL A 85 6.24 13.19 20.30
N ARG A 86 7.02 13.88 21.15
CA ARG A 86 6.91 13.72 22.60
C ARG A 86 5.85 14.68 23.15
N SER A 87 4.87 14.16 23.89
CA SER A 87 3.84 14.98 24.56
C SER A 87 4.43 15.69 25.77
N ARG A 88 3.90 16.86 26.13
CA ARG A 88 4.33 17.59 27.33
C ARG A 88 3.61 16.98 28.54
N GLN A 89 4.24 17.00 29.71
CA GLN A 89 3.69 16.35 30.93
C GLN A 89 2.27 16.83 31.30
N ARG A 90 1.92 18.10 31.01
CA ARG A 90 0.56 18.63 31.25
C ARG A 90 -0.54 17.97 30.41
N ASP A 91 -0.19 17.28 29.32
CA ASP A 91 -1.13 16.52 28.49
C ASP A 91 -1.31 15.07 29.00
N VAL A 92 -0.40 14.62 29.88
CA VAL A 92 -0.27 13.22 30.33
C VAL A 92 -1.02 12.98 31.66
N ASP A 93 -0.95 13.96 32.57
CA ASP A 93 -1.30 13.82 33.99
C ASP A 93 -2.79 13.50 34.28
N GLY A 94 -3.69 13.82 33.35
CA GLY A 94 -5.14 13.62 33.55
C GLY A 94 -5.74 12.39 32.86
N THR A 95 -5.08 11.80 31.85
CA THR A 95 -5.71 10.84 30.92
C THR A 95 -4.76 9.86 30.23
N SER A 96 -3.53 9.69 30.72
CA SER A 96 -2.73 8.54 30.31
C SER A 96 -3.02 7.40 31.28
N TYR A 97 -3.47 6.25 30.78
CA TYR A 97 -3.49 5.03 31.59
C TYR A 97 -2.06 4.67 32.01
N GLY A 98 -1.89 4.30 33.28
CA GLY A 98 -0.68 3.68 33.78
C GLY A 98 -0.84 2.16 33.93
N GLU A 99 0.07 1.56 34.70
CA GLU A 99 0.10 0.11 34.93
C GLU A 99 -0.73 -0.32 36.16
N GLU A 100 -1.35 0.64 36.84
CA GLU A 100 -2.34 0.47 37.91
C GLU A 100 -3.73 0.07 37.42
N CYS A 101 -4.01 0.13 36.12
CA CYS A 101 -5.27 -0.36 35.56
C CYS A 101 -5.47 -1.84 35.89
N ARG A 102 -6.56 -2.14 36.59
CA ARG A 102 -6.92 -3.52 37.01
C ARG A 102 -7.02 -4.48 35.83
N PHE A 103 -7.54 -4.01 34.70
CA PHE A 103 -7.80 -4.79 33.49
C PHE A 103 -6.60 -4.85 32.53
N LEU A 104 -5.54 -4.07 32.76
CA LEU A 104 -4.34 -4.15 31.94
C LEU A 104 -3.67 -5.51 32.17
N ASP A 105 -3.58 -6.32 31.11
CA ASP A 105 -2.98 -7.64 31.16
C ASP A 105 -1.56 -7.58 31.78
N PRO A 106 -1.21 -8.48 32.72
CA PRO A 106 0.10 -8.50 33.36
C PRO A 106 1.28 -8.49 32.36
N GLY A 107 1.15 -9.12 31.19
CA GLY A 107 2.17 -9.15 30.15
C GLY A 107 2.52 -7.76 29.57
N PHE A 108 1.56 -6.82 29.57
CA PHE A 108 1.79 -5.46 29.05
C PHE A 108 2.34 -4.48 30.11
N ARG A 109 2.47 -4.90 31.37
CA ARG A 109 2.97 -4.06 32.48
C ARG A 109 4.49 -3.91 32.44
N CYS A 110 4.97 -3.18 31.45
CA CYS A 110 6.39 -3.04 31.10
C CYS A 110 7.29 -2.66 32.30
N LEU A 111 6.92 -1.64 33.09
CA LEU A 111 7.73 -1.21 34.23
C LEU A 111 7.69 -2.25 35.35
N ASN A 112 6.51 -2.80 35.66
CA ASN A 112 6.37 -3.84 36.68
C ASN A 112 7.10 -5.14 36.27
N ASN A 113 7.21 -5.42 34.98
CA ASN A 113 7.95 -6.54 34.39
C ASN A 113 9.46 -6.25 34.25
N GLY A 114 9.98 -5.18 34.88
CA GLY A 114 11.41 -4.92 35.03
C GLY A 114 12.03 -3.95 34.03
N ARG A 115 11.25 -3.35 33.11
CA ARG A 115 11.74 -2.29 32.23
C ARG A 115 12.07 -1.03 33.05
N LYS A 116 13.27 -0.48 32.87
CA LYS A 116 13.78 0.64 33.69
C LYS A 116 13.52 2.02 33.08
N ASP A 117 13.30 2.13 31.76
CA ASP A 117 12.99 3.38 31.10
C ASP A 117 11.49 3.59 30.94
N SER A 118 10.98 4.78 31.30
CA SER A 118 9.57 5.17 31.14
C SER A 118 9.33 6.12 29.96
N GLY A 119 10.41 6.54 29.28
CA GLY A 119 10.38 7.55 28.22
C GLY A 119 9.54 7.17 26.99
N PHE A 120 9.21 5.88 26.83
CA PHE A 120 8.33 5.36 25.78
C PHE A 120 6.88 5.88 25.91
N ARG A 121 6.36 6.02 27.14
CA ARG A 121 4.98 6.49 27.40
C ARG A 121 4.72 7.93 26.93
N GLN A 122 5.78 8.72 26.75
CA GLN A 122 5.68 10.13 26.35
C GLN A 122 5.50 10.31 24.84
N TRP A 123 5.58 9.26 24.02
CA TRP A 123 5.44 9.38 22.56
C TRP A 123 3.96 9.36 22.12
N ARG A 124 3.66 10.16 21.10
CA ARG A 124 2.37 10.14 20.39
C ARG A 124 2.58 10.31 18.90
N TRP A 125 1.70 9.69 18.12
CA TRP A 125 1.59 9.97 16.69
C TRP A 125 1.01 11.38 16.49
N GLN A 126 1.49 12.05 15.44
CA GLN A 126 1.01 13.34 14.96
C GLN A 126 0.85 13.23 13.44
N PRO A 127 -0.37 13.06 12.93
CA PRO A 127 -0.67 13.19 11.51
C PRO A 127 -0.25 14.56 10.97
N HIS A 128 0.01 14.64 9.67
CA HIS A 128 0.31 15.92 9.03
C HIS A 128 -0.99 16.71 8.77
N GLY A 129 -1.04 17.96 9.23
CA GLY A 129 -2.15 18.87 8.94
C GLY A 129 -3.37 18.78 9.88
N CYS A 130 -3.41 17.83 10.82
CA CYS A 130 -4.39 17.82 11.91
C CYS A 130 -3.79 17.40 13.26
N ASP A 131 -4.45 17.79 14.35
CA ASP A 131 -4.23 17.24 15.68
C ASP A 131 -5.23 16.12 15.96
N LEU A 132 -4.74 15.00 16.50
CA LEU A 132 -5.62 13.92 16.95
C LEU A 132 -6.32 14.31 18.26
N PRO A 133 -7.65 14.13 18.37
CA PRO A 133 -8.33 14.13 19.67
C PRO A 133 -7.83 12.97 20.55
N ARG A 134 -8.31 12.87 21.80
CA ARG A 134 -7.78 11.90 22.78
C ARG A 134 -7.75 10.47 22.23
N LYS A 135 -6.66 9.78 22.57
CA LYS A 135 -6.11 8.62 21.83
C LYS A 135 -6.97 7.35 21.83
N ASP A 136 -7.95 7.25 22.73
CA ASP A 136 -8.79 6.09 22.88
C ASP A 136 -10.21 6.53 23.28
N ALA A 137 -11.21 5.88 22.70
CA ALA A 137 -12.62 6.15 23.00
C ALA A 137 -13.09 5.41 24.27
N HIS A 138 -12.19 5.20 25.23
CA HIS A 138 -12.48 4.56 26.51
C HIS A 138 -13.11 5.56 27.51
N PRO A 139 -14.00 5.15 28.42
CA PRO A 139 -14.68 6.06 29.35
C PRO A 139 -13.77 6.58 30.48
N SER A 140 -12.67 5.89 30.83
CA SER A 140 -11.74 6.30 31.89
C SER A 140 -12.43 6.54 33.25
N ARG A 141 -12.65 7.79 33.65
CA ARG A 141 -13.36 8.19 34.88
C ARG A 141 -14.86 8.45 34.69
N TYR A 142 -15.34 8.50 33.45
CA TYR A 142 -16.73 8.84 33.11
C TYR A 142 -17.57 7.56 32.99
N ARG A 143 -17.85 6.93 34.14
CA ARG A 143 -18.59 5.67 34.30
C ARG A 143 -20.02 5.91 34.80
N GLU A 144 -20.75 4.84 35.11
CA GLU A 144 -22.13 4.90 35.60
C GLU A 144 -22.30 5.81 36.83
N PRO A 145 -23.43 6.53 36.96
CA PRO A 145 -23.73 7.36 38.12
C PRO A 145 -23.67 6.57 39.42
N GLY A 146 -22.96 7.12 40.42
CA GLY A 146 -22.73 6.47 41.72
C GLY A 146 -21.37 5.77 41.85
N THR A 147 -20.58 5.72 40.77
CA THR A 147 -19.17 5.29 40.84
C THR A 147 -18.36 6.23 41.77
N PRO A 148 -17.60 5.71 42.76
CA PRO A 148 -16.72 6.53 43.61
C PRO A 148 -15.64 7.28 42.80
N GLU A 149 -15.26 8.48 43.24
CA GLU A 149 -14.25 9.30 42.51
C GLU A 149 -12.83 8.68 42.53
N ASP A 150 -12.52 7.87 43.55
CA ASP A 150 -11.29 7.09 43.68
C ASP A 150 -11.32 5.75 42.92
N ALA A 151 -12.43 5.39 42.28
CA ALA A 151 -12.57 4.11 41.59
C ALA A 151 -11.64 4.01 40.35
N PRO A 152 -10.79 2.95 40.24
CA PRO A 152 -9.79 2.81 39.18
C PRO A 152 -10.34 3.02 37.77
N GLN A 153 -9.56 3.69 36.91
CA GLN A 153 -9.97 4.03 35.55
C GLN A 153 -10.36 2.80 34.71
N ASP A 154 -11.42 2.95 33.92
CA ASP A 154 -11.80 1.95 32.91
C ASP A 154 -11.00 2.18 31.62
N CYS A 155 -10.27 1.14 31.24
CA CYS A 155 -9.36 1.11 30.10
C CYS A 155 -9.67 -0.12 29.22
N SER A 156 -10.92 -0.58 29.21
CA SER A 156 -11.33 -1.83 28.55
C SER A 156 -12.66 -1.72 27.82
N HIS A 157 -13.61 -0.94 28.33
CA HIS A 157 -14.86 -0.64 27.64
C HIS A 157 -14.74 0.61 26.76
N TRP A 158 -15.65 0.81 25.80
CA TRP A 158 -15.64 1.96 24.90
C TRP A 158 -16.91 2.78 25.06
N CYS A 159 -16.81 4.09 24.87
CA CYS A 159 -17.97 4.98 24.81
C CYS A 159 -18.81 4.67 23.56
N LEU A 160 -20.11 4.93 23.65
CA LEU A 160 -21.05 4.94 22.53
C LEU A 160 -21.64 6.35 22.36
N PRO A 161 -21.73 6.89 21.14
CA PRO A 161 -21.15 6.35 19.91
C PRO A 161 -19.61 6.36 19.92
N GLY A 162 -18.97 5.43 19.21
CA GLY A 162 -17.52 5.27 19.22
C GLY A 162 -17.00 4.03 18.47
N VAL A 163 -15.87 3.49 18.94
CA VAL A 163 -15.14 2.37 18.30
C VAL A 163 -16.01 1.15 17.96
N PRO A 164 -16.95 0.70 18.83
CA PRO A 164 -17.83 -0.42 18.50
C PRO A 164 -18.72 -0.18 17.27
N ASP A 165 -19.10 1.06 16.99
CA ASP A 165 -19.94 1.39 15.82
C ASP A 165 -19.15 1.18 14.52
N THR A 166 -17.89 1.61 14.47
CA THR A 166 -16.98 1.34 13.33
C THR A 166 -16.76 -0.17 13.13
N TRP A 167 -16.67 -0.96 14.21
CA TRP A 167 -16.60 -2.42 14.08
C TRP A 167 -17.89 -3.02 13.52
N ASN A 168 -19.06 -2.51 13.93
CA ASN A 168 -20.36 -2.91 13.41
C ASN A 168 -20.50 -2.56 11.91
N GLU A 169 -20.04 -1.38 11.49
CA GLU A 169 -20.02 -0.96 10.08
C GLU A 169 -19.12 -1.87 9.22
N ILE A 170 -17.91 -2.17 9.69
CA ILE A 170 -16.97 -3.07 9.00
C ILE A 170 -17.56 -4.49 8.90
N LEU A 171 -18.14 -5.01 9.99
CA LEU A 171 -18.79 -6.31 10.01
C LEU A 171 -19.98 -6.35 9.04
N TYR A 172 -20.82 -5.32 9.04
CA TYR A 172 -21.98 -5.22 8.15
C TYR A 172 -21.57 -5.16 6.67
N ALA A 173 -20.57 -4.35 6.33
CA ALA A 173 -20.01 -4.29 4.98
C ALA A 173 -19.45 -5.65 4.53
N GLN A 174 -18.77 -6.37 5.42
CA GLN A 174 -18.25 -7.71 5.15
C GLN A 174 -19.36 -8.75 4.93
N LEU A 175 -20.43 -8.70 5.73
CA LEU A 175 -21.60 -9.58 5.57
C LEU A 175 -22.32 -9.32 4.23
N LEU A 176 -22.47 -8.05 3.83
CA LEU A 176 -23.00 -7.68 2.51
C LEU A 176 -22.10 -8.18 1.37
N ALA A 177 -20.77 -8.05 1.49
CA ALA A 177 -19.82 -8.56 0.50
C ALA A 177 -19.85 -10.09 0.35
N MET A 178 -20.26 -10.81 1.41
CA MET A 178 -20.50 -12.26 1.39
C MET A 178 -21.90 -12.65 0.88
N ASN A 179 -22.72 -11.70 0.42
CA ASN A 179 -24.14 -11.89 0.09
C ASN A 179 -24.95 -12.52 1.24
N TYR A 180 -24.59 -12.23 2.50
CA TYR A 180 -25.32 -12.74 3.65
C TYR A 180 -26.66 -12.01 3.79
N THR A 181 -27.74 -12.64 3.35
CA THR A 181 -29.11 -12.13 3.52
C THR A 181 -29.69 -12.61 4.84
N THR A 182 -30.02 -11.68 5.75
CA THR A 182 -30.93 -11.95 6.85
C THR A 182 -32.32 -12.23 6.28
N LYS A 183 -32.87 -13.41 6.59
CA LYS A 183 -34.26 -13.78 6.25
C LYS A 183 -35.27 -13.11 7.16
#